data_AF-A0A937WC83-F1
#
_entry.id   AF-A0A937WC83-F1
#
_cell.length_a   1.000
_cell.length_b   1.000
_cell.length_c   1.000
_cell.angle_alpha   90.00
_cell.angle_beta   90.00
_cell.angle_gamma   90.00
#
_symmetry.space_group_name_H-M   'P 1'
#
loop_
_entity.id
_entity.type
_entity.pdbx_description
1 polymer ?
#
loop_
_entity_poly.entity_id
_entity_poly.type
_entity_poly.pdbx_seq_one_letter_code
_entity_poly.pdbx_strand_id
1 'polypeptide(L)'
;MEMEITAHEPEEDVVNTLEEIEKDVQSLTEGLIEVRAQRLAKNVLMKQKLQLFLTEIITNGVCKNKEEALERAIESFFVAVIPESRRKIVLSQEY
;
A
#
# COMPACT_ATOMS: atom_id res chain seq x y z
N MET A 1 39.26 2.87 50.69
CA MET A 1 37.82 2.65 50.48
C MET A 1 37.69 2.33 49.00
N GLU A 2 37.78 1.04 48.67
CA GLU A 2 37.74 0.58 47.29
C GLU A 2 36.27 0.45 46.88
N MET A 3 35.90 1.13 45.79
CA MET A 3 34.57 0.97 45.19
C MET A 3 34.56 -0.36 44.44
N GLU A 4 33.79 -1.30 44.97
CA GLU A 4 33.49 -2.56 44.32
C GLU A 4 32.59 -2.26 43.10
N ILE A 5 33.16 -2.34 41.89
CA ILE A 5 32.40 -2.22 40.65
C ILE A 5 31.78 -3.60 40.41
N THR A 6 30.51 -3.76 40.77
CA THR A 6 29.73 -4.93 40.35
C THR A 6 29.50 -4.85 38.84
N ALA A 7 29.97 -5.87 38.13
CA ALA A 7 29.65 -6.04 36.72
C ALA A 7 28.12 -6.18 36.59
N HIS A 8 27.50 -5.28 35.84
CA HIS A 8 26.09 -5.43 35.46
C HIS A 8 26.06 -6.52 34.38
N GLU A 9 25.51 -7.69 34.72
CA GLU A 9 25.19 -8.69 33.69
C GLU A 9 24.26 -8.03 32.66
N PRO A 10 24.50 -8.24 31.35
CA PRO A 10 23.58 -7.75 30.34
C PRO A 10 22.23 -8.40 30.61
N GLU A 11 21.17 -7.60 30.73
CA GLU A 11 19.80 -8.10 30.88
C GLU A 11 19.56 -9.21 29.85
N GLU A 12 19.39 -10.44 30.36
CA GLU A 12 19.16 -11.63 29.55
C GLU A 12 17.95 -11.38 28.64
N ASP A 13 18.22 -11.54 27.35
CA ASP A 13 17.36 -12.10 26.33
C ASP A 13 15.92 -11.60 26.32
N VAL A 14 15.65 -10.70 25.36
CA VAL A 14 14.32 -10.53 24.79
C VAL A 14 13.91 -11.88 24.17
N VAL A 15 13.33 -12.76 25.00
CA VAL A 15 12.66 -13.97 24.55
C VAL A 15 11.32 -13.52 23.99
N ASN A 16 11.32 -13.02 22.74
CA ASN A 16 10.08 -12.81 22.02
C ASN A 16 9.34 -14.15 22.00
N THR A 17 8.10 -14.14 22.47
CA THR A 17 7.21 -15.29 22.30
C THR A 17 7.05 -15.57 20.80
N LEU A 18 6.78 -16.83 20.42
CA LEU A 18 6.52 -17.18 19.03
C LEU A 18 5.40 -16.31 18.42
N GLU A 19 4.39 -15.96 19.22
CA GLU A 19 3.29 -15.08 18.83
C GLU A 19 3.75 -13.64 18.52
N GLU A 20 4.66 -13.08 19.33
CA GLU A 20 5.24 -11.75 19.08
C GLU A 20 6.09 -11.74 17.81
N ILE A 21 6.88 -12.79 17.57
CA ILE A 21 7.66 -12.94 16.34
C ILE A 21 6.73 -13.02 15.12
N GLU A 22 5.66 -13.81 15.19
CA GLU A 22 4.69 -13.94 14.10
C GLU A 22 4.00 -12.61 13.81
N LYS A 23 3.59 -11.86 14.84
CA LYS A 23 2.99 -10.54 14.69
C LYS A 23 3.93 -9.52 14.07
N ASP A 24 5.19 -9.53 14.45
CA ASP A 24 6.22 -8.65 13.88
C ASP A 24 6.49 -8.99 12.41
N VAL A 25 6.58 -10.28 12.08
CA VAL A 25 6.73 -10.76 10.69
C VAL A 25 5.52 -10.37 9.85
N GLN A 26 4.31 -10.50 10.37
CA GLN A 26 3.09 -10.07 9.68
C GLN A 26 3.11 -8.56 9.42
N SER A 27 3.37 -7.77 10.46
CA SER A 27 3.42 -6.30 10.38
C SER A 27 4.48 -5.84 9.36
N LEU A 28 5.65 -6.47 9.37
CA LEU A 28 6.70 -6.20 8.39
C LEU A 28 6.27 -6.56 6.97
N THR A 29 5.57 -7.68 6.80
CA THR A 29 5.07 -8.12 5.50
C THR A 29 4.06 -7.12 4.94
N GLU A 30 3.11 -6.67 5.75
CA GLU A 30 2.13 -5.65 5.40
C GLU A 30 2.82 -4.34 5.01
N GLY A 31 3.78 -3.87 5.81
CA GLY A 31 4.58 -2.68 5.51
C GLY A 31 5.36 -2.79 4.19
N LEU A 32 5.94 -3.97 3.89
CA LEU A 32 6.62 -4.21 2.62
C LEU A 32 5.67 -4.19 1.42
N ILE A 33 4.46 -4.74 1.57
CA ILE A 33 3.41 -4.68 0.55
C ILE A 33 3.03 -3.23 0.28
N GLU A 34 2.82 -2.44 1.32
CA GLU A 34 2.46 -1.02 1.18
C GLU A 34 3.57 -0.24 0.47
N VAL A 35 4.82 -0.36 0.91
CA VAL A 35 5.97 0.32 0.28
C VAL A 35 6.09 -0.06 -1.20
N ARG A 36 5.88 -1.34 -1.52
CA ARG A 36 5.88 -1.81 -2.90
C ARG A 36 4.74 -1.20 -3.71
N ALA A 37 3.53 -1.14 -3.16
CA ALA A 37 2.38 -0.53 -3.81
C ALA A 37 2.61 0.97 -4.06
N GLN A 38 3.11 1.70 -3.07
CA GLN A 38 3.46 3.11 -3.20
C GLN A 38 4.53 3.34 -4.28
N ARG A 39 5.58 2.51 -4.33
CA ARG A 39 6.61 2.59 -5.35
C ARG A 39 6.05 2.36 -6.76
N LEU A 40 5.20 1.35 -6.93
CA LEU A 40 4.55 1.07 -8.21
C LEU A 40 3.63 2.21 -8.63
N ALA A 41 2.78 2.70 -7.72
CA ALA A 41 1.90 3.83 -7.95
C ALA A 41 2.68 5.07 -8.37
N LYS A 42 3.75 5.43 -7.64
CA LYS A 42 4.64 6.54 -7.99
C LYS A 42 5.24 6.38 -9.38
N ASN A 43 5.77 5.20 -9.69
CA ASN A 43 6.39 4.94 -10.99
C ASN A 43 5.39 5.03 -12.15
N VAL A 44 4.16 4.54 -11.96
CA VAL A 44 3.10 4.62 -12.97
C VAL A 44 2.62 6.05 -13.13
N LEU A 45 2.28 6.72 -12.03
CA LEU A 45 1.77 8.08 -12.02
C LEU A 45 2.80 9.08 -12.54
N MET A 46 4.10 8.87 -12.34
CA MET A 46 5.14 9.77 -12.87
C MET A 46 5.42 9.60 -14.37
N LYS A 47 4.79 8.63 -15.06
CA LYS A 47 4.93 8.52 -16.51
C LYS A 47 4.36 9.76 -17.19
N GLN A 48 5.19 10.50 -17.92
CA GLN A 48 4.83 11.74 -18.59
C GLN A 48 3.60 11.59 -19.50
N LYS A 49 3.51 10.48 -20.24
CA LYS A 49 2.35 10.17 -21.09
C LYS A 49 1.05 10.08 -20.29
N LEU A 50 1.08 9.46 -19.11
CA LEU A 50 -0.11 9.36 -18.25
C LEU A 50 -0.49 10.72 -17.69
N GLN A 51 0.49 11.53 -17.27
CA GLN A 51 0.25 12.90 -16.80
C GLN A 51 -0.39 13.78 -17.89
N LEU A 52 0.03 13.64 -19.14
CA LEU A 52 -0.57 14.36 -20.27
C LEU A 52 -2.03 13.97 -20.46
N PHE A 53 -2.35 12.67 -20.49
CA PHE A 53 -3.74 12.22 -20.63
C PHE A 53 -4.63 12.64 -19.45
N LEU A 54 -4.12 12.52 -18.21
CA LEU A 54 -4.87 12.97 -17.04
C LEU A 54 -5.15 14.47 -17.11
N THR A 55 -4.15 15.27 -17.50
CA THR A 55 -4.32 16.71 -17.70
C THR A 55 -5.37 16.99 -18.77
N GLU A 56 -5.28 16.35 -19.92
CA GLU A 56 -6.20 16.55 -21.04
C GLU A 56 -7.66 16.23 -20.68
N ILE A 57 -7.89 15.08 -20.00
CA ILE A 57 -9.22 14.67 -19.53
C ILE A 57 -9.81 15.70 -18.55
N ILE A 58 -8.98 16.25 -17.66
CA ILE A 58 -9.41 17.26 -16.68
C ILE A 58 -9.67 18.60 -17.37
N THR A 59 -8.77 19.04 -18.25
CA THR A 59 -8.93 20.32 -18.97
C THR A 59 -10.15 20.32 -19.90
N ASN A 60 -10.52 19.16 -20.44
CA ASN A 60 -11.72 18.99 -21.25
C ASN A 60 -13.01 18.83 -20.40
N GLY A 61 -12.91 18.88 -19.08
CA GLY A 61 -14.06 18.81 -18.17
C GLY A 61 -14.70 17.43 -18.06
N VAL A 62 -14.06 16.37 -18.58
CA VAL A 62 -14.58 15.00 -18.52
C VAL A 62 -14.54 14.46 -17.09
N CYS A 63 -13.49 14.81 -16.34
CA CYS A 63 -13.31 14.50 -14.92
C CYS A 63 -12.87 15.75 -14.17
N LYS A 64 -13.26 15.88 -12.89
CA LYS A 64 -12.96 17.04 -12.05
C LYS A 64 -11.50 17.06 -11.57
N ASN A 65 -10.92 15.89 -11.36
CA ASN A 65 -9.57 15.74 -10.85
C ASN A 65 -8.92 14.41 -11.34
N LYS A 66 -7.66 14.19 -10.96
CA LYS A 66 -6.90 13.00 -11.37
C LYS A 66 -7.43 11.71 -10.73
N GLU A 67 -7.98 11.80 -9.52
CA GLU A 67 -8.51 10.66 -8.78
C GLU A 67 -9.76 10.10 -9.49
N GLU A 68 -10.74 10.95 -9.78
CA GLU A 68 -11.94 10.59 -10.54
C GLU A 68 -11.57 10.01 -11.92
N ALA A 69 -10.58 10.59 -12.59
CA ALA A 69 -10.14 10.11 -13.89
C ALA A 69 -9.54 8.69 -13.81
N LEU A 70 -8.76 8.40 -12.76
CA LEU A 70 -8.16 7.07 -12.55
C LEU A 70 -9.22 6.03 -12.15
N GLU A 71 -10.13 6.38 -11.24
CA GLU A 71 -11.23 5.53 -10.81
C GLU A 71 -12.09 5.11 -12.01
N ARG A 72 -12.58 6.09 -12.79
CA ARG A 72 -13.37 5.82 -14.00
C ARG A 72 -12.62 5.03 -15.05
N ALA A 73 -11.32 5.27 -15.22
CA ALA A 73 -10.50 4.50 -16.17
C ALA A 73 -10.40 3.03 -15.76
N ILE A 74 -10.21 2.74 -14.47
CA ILE A 74 -10.17 1.38 -13.94
C ILE A 74 -11.53 0.70 -14.09
N GLU A 75 -12.62 1.37 -13.70
CA GLU A 75 -13.98 0.86 -13.87
C GLU A 75 -14.29 0.54 -15.33
N SER A 76 -13.97 1.47 -16.23
CA SER A 76 -14.20 1.31 -17.67
C SER A 76 -13.37 0.15 -18.24
N PHE A 77 -12.12 0.02 -17.79
CA PHE A 77 -11.26 -1.10 -18.17
C PHE A 77 -11.84 -2.44 -17.71
N PHE A 78 -12.34 -2.52 -16.47
CA PHE A 78 -13.00 -3.73 -15.97
C PHE A 78 -14.25 -4.10 -16.77
N VAL A 79 -15.10 -3.11 -17.10
CA VAL A 79 -16.28 -3.34 -17.94
C VAL A 79 -15.89 -3.83 -19.34
N ALA A 80 -14.84 -3.26 -19.93
CA ALA A 80 -14.39 -3.62 -21.27
C ALA A 80 -13.70 -5.00 -21.33
N VAL A 81 -12.90 -5.35 -20.33
CA VAL A 81 -12.07 -6.57 -20.34
C VAL A 81 -12.76 -7.75 -19.67
N ILE A 82 -13.58 -7.50 -18.64
CA ILE A 82 -14.27 -8.55 -17.89
C ILE A 82 -15.74 -8.15 -17.65
N PRO A 83 -16.59 -8.14 -18.70
CA PRO A 83 -17.96 -7.65 -18.61
C PRO A 83 -18.80 -8.36 -17.53
N GLU A 84 -18.49 -9.63 -17.25
CA GLU A 84 -19.24 -10.48 -16.32
C GLU A 84 -18.84 -10.30 -14.84
N SER A 85 -17.73 -9.63 -14.54
CA SER A 85 -17.17 -9.54 -13.18
C SER A 85 -17.69 -8.39 -12.33
N ARG A 86 -18.55 -7.51 -12.87
CA ARG A 86 -19.07 -6.33 -12.18
C ARG A 86 -19.79 -6.64 -10.85
N ARG A 87 -20.25 -7.88 -10.66
CA ARG A 87 -20.96 -8.33 -9.44
C ARG A 87 -20.06 -8.68 -8.25
N LYS A 88 -18.75 -8.87 -8.40
CA LYS A 88 -17.89 -9.39 -7.31
C LYS A 88 -17.12 -8.34 -6.51
N ILE A 89 -16.83 -7.16 -7.07
CA ILE A 89 -15.95 -6.18 -6.40
C ILE A 89 -16.65 -5.52 -5.19
N VAL A 90 -17.97 -5.34 -5.25
CA VAL A 90 -18.78 -4.73 -4.16
C VAL A 90 -18.88 -5.63 -2.92
N LEU A 91 -18.73 -6.95 -3.07
CA LEU A 91 -18.91 -7.90 -1.96
C LEU A 91 -17.67 -8.07 -1.06
N SER A 92 -16.57 -7.35 -1.35
CA SER A 92 -15.32 -7.44 -0.59
C SER A 92 -15.12 -6.30 0.42
N GLN A 93 -16.07 -5.35 0.50
CA GLN A 93 -16.05 -4.26 1.48
C GLN A 93 -16.96 -4.52 2.69
N GLU A 94 -17.60 -5.68 2.77
CA GLU A 94 -18.44 -6.09 3.90
C GLU A 94 -17.88 -7.35 4.58
N TYR A 95 -16.64 -7.34 5.08
CA TYR A 95 -16.17 -8.32 6.08
C TYR A 95 -15.07 -7.71 6.96
#